data_AF-C5KV78-F1
#
_entry.id   AF-C5KV78-F1
#
_cell.length_a   1.000
_cell.length_b   1.000
_cell.length_c   1.000
_cell.angle_alpha   90.00
_cell.angle_beta   90.00
_cell.angle_gamma   90.00
#
_symmetry.space_group_name_H-M   'P 1'
#
loop_
_entity.id
_entity.type
_entity.pdbx_description
1 polymer ?
#
loop_
_entity_poly.entity_id
_entity_poly.type
_entity_poly.pdbx_seq_one_letter_code
_entity_poly.pdbx_strand_id
1 'polypeptide(L)'
;MRAKKPKRAASAADSDGDTHSSELERQLESIRQENELLKERLQSVTNTPSIANGFERRSKRSVVEPCKNQPTPMEKARGRLFADLECVICRDLMVSPATLECSHSFCYKCIEEWLTGGNFRCPVCRVGITRSPTKTIQLQQVVMTTVETHGTESDQAEYDDRMKEHKAWERKQETDRAKLEDTIGSASHKGQQFFDIALPWNSEDKARFQAGIRHYRSDARELYCAITGLTKAWIQRSSRDSLDVAMKNLKIGTIEAASAEDSSQVCYAPDDVMRRRLLLFTRYC
;
A
#
# COMPACT_ATOMS: atom_id res chain seq x y z
N MET A 1 -74.53 -21.55 51.84
CA MET A 1 -74.10 -20.52 52.82
C MET A 1 -72.58 -20.55 52.91
N ARG A 2 -71.83 -19.48 53.20
CA ARG A 2 -71.95 -18.03 52.95
C ARG A 2 -70.52 -17.46 53.14
N ALA A 3 -70.11 -16.43 52.39
CA ALA A 3 -68.70 -16.03 52.29
C ALA A 3 -68.08 -15.41 53.56
N LYS A 4 -66.73 -15.41 53.66
CA LYS A 4 -65.91 -14.40 54.37
C LYS A 4 -64.43 -14.37 53.89
N LYS A 5 -64.06 -13.32 53.14
CA LYS A 5 -62.72 -12.67 53.21
C LYS A 5 -62.66 -11.89 54.55
N PRO A 6 -61.51 -11.59 55.20
CA PRO A 6 -60.44 -10.69 54.68
C PRO A 6 -59.01 -11.13 55.12
N LYS A 7 -57.89 -10.40 55.00
CA LYS A 7 -57.56 -9.03 54.52
C LYS A 7 -56.39 -9.10 53.50
N ARG A 8 -56.04 -7.97 52.87
CA ARG A 8 -54.66 -7.63 52.45
C ARG A 8 -54.04 -6.74 53.55
N ALA A 9 -52.76 -6.91 53.85
CA ALA A 9 -51.98 -5.87 54.53
C ALA A 9 -51.40 -4.95 53.45
N ALA A 10 -51.50 -3.64 53.65
CA ALA A 10 -50.78 -2.65 52.85
C ALA A 10 -49.50 -2.28 53.61
N SER A 11 -48.34 -2.44 52.99
CA SER A 11 -47.10 -1.79 53.44
C SER A 11 -47.06 -0.39 52.81
N ALA A 12 -46.82 0.63 53.63
CA ALA A 12 -46.76 2.01 53.18
C ALA A 12 -45.63 2.22 52.16
N ALA A 13 -45.85 3.15 51.24
CA ALA A 13 -44.83 3.74 50.39
C ALA A 13 -44.41 5.11 50.95
N ASP A 14 -43.38 5.68 50.29
CA ASP A 14 -43.06 7.11 50.19
C ASP A 14 -42.35 7.80 51.37
N SER A 15 -41.06 8.11 51.14
CA SER A 15 -40.42 9.37 51.56
C SER A 15 -39.09 9.67 50.86
N ASP A 16 -38.35 8.66 50.37
CA ASP A 16 -36.95 8.85 49.91
C ASP A 16 -36.73 9.03 48.40
N GLY A 17 -37.80 9.03 47.58
CA GLY A 17 -37.70 9.14 46.12
C GLY A 17 -37.51 10.58 45.60
N ASP A 18 -38.28 11.53 46.15
CA ASP A 18 -38.33 12.92 45.64
C ASP A 18 -37.05 13.72 45.97
N THR A 19 -36.39 13.40 47.09
CA THR A 19 -35.20 14.14 47.55
C THR A 19 -34.01 13.96 46.60
N HIS A 20 -33.84 12.78 46.00
CA HIS A 20 -32.73 12.52 45.09
C HIS A 20 -32.94 13.14 43.70
N SER A 21 -34.19 13.19 43.22
CA SER A 21 -34.53 13.89 41.96
C SER A 21 -34.34 15.41 42.12
N SER A 22 -34.79 15.97 43.24
CA SER A 22 -34.65 17.40 43.54
C SER A 22 -33.18 17.83 43.69
N GLU A 23 -32.34 17.00 44.30
CA GLU A 23 -30.90 17.29 44.41
C GLU A 23 -30.21 17.29 43.03
N LEU A 24 -30.57 16.36 42.15
CA LEU A 24 -29.98 16.28 40.81
C LEU A 24 -30.39 17.48 39.94
N GLU A 25 -31.65 17.92 40.01
CA GLU A 25 -32.12 19.13 39.34
C GLU A 25 -31.39 20.39 39.86
N ARG A 26 -31.18 20.48 41.18
CA ARG A 26 -30.43 21.57 41.81
C ARG A 26 -28.97 21.62 41.33
N GLN A 27 -28.33 20.46 41.17
CA GLN A 27 -26.97 20.37 40.63
C GLN A 27 -26.90 20.76 39.14
N LEU A 28 -27.86 20.32 38.33
CA LEU A 28 -27.94 20.72 36.92
C LEU A 28 -28.13 22.23 36.74
N GLU A 29 -28.94 22.86 37.58
CA GLU A 29 -29.15 24.30 37.53
C GLU A 29 -27.94 25.09 38.03
N SER A 30 -27.24 24.61 39.07
CA SER A 30 -25.95 25.15 39.50
C SER A 30 -24.91 25.12 38.38
N ILE A 31 -24.81 24.00 37.64
CA ILE A 31 -23.87 23.85 36.52
C ILE A 31 -24.22 24.81 35.37
N ARG A 32 -25.51 25.05 35.09
CA ARG A 32 -25.93 26.01 34.06
C ARG A 32 -25.52 27.44 34.41
N GLN A 33 -25.75 27.86 35.65
CA GLN A 33 -25.39 29.20 36.12
C GLN A 33 -23.87 29.45 36.08
N GLU A 34 -23.06 28.47 36.48
CA GLU A 34 -21.60 28.56 36.39
C GLU A 34 -21.10 28.67 34.94
N ASN A 35 -21.74 27.96 34.00
CA ASN A 35 -21.40 28.03 32.57
C ASN A 35 -21.73 29.39 31.93
N GLU A 36 -22.83 30.05 32.31
CA GLU A 36 -23.12 31.41 31.82
C GLU A 36 -22.14 32.44 32.40
N LEU A 37 -21.81 32.36 33.70
CA LEU A 37 -20.78 33.21 34.32
C LEU A 37 -19.40 33.02 33.65
N LEU A 38 -19.05 31.81 33.23
CA LEU A 38 -17.82 31.55 32.47
C LEU A 38 -17.85 32.16 31.06
N LYS A 39 -19.00 32.17 30.37
CA LYS A 39 -19.17 32.84 29.06
C LYS A 39 -19.02 34.36 29.18
N GLU A 40 -19.63 34.98 30.19
CA GLU A 40 -19.48 36.43 30.44
C GLU A 40 -18.01 36.80 30.75
N ARG A 41 -17.33 35.97 31.55
CA ARG A 41 -15.88 36.13 31.82
C ARG A 41 -15.03 35.96 30.56
N LEU A 42 -15.37 35.06 29.65
CA LEU A 42 -14.67 34.92 28.36
C LEU A 42 -14.85 36.15 27.46
N GLN A 43 -16.06 36.73 27.42
CA GLN A 43 -16.33 37.95 26.66
C GLN A 43 -15.56 39.18 27.19
N SER A 44 -15.33 39.28 28.50
CA SER A 44 -14.52 40.37 29.06
C SER A 44 -13.02 40.22 28.76
N VAL A 45 -12.51 38.99 28.66
CA VAL A 45 -11.12 38.73 28.22
C VAL A 45 -10.91 39.09 26.75
N THR A 46 -11.88 38.84 25.87
CA THR A 46 -11.75 39.18 24.44
C THR A 46 -11.80 40.67 24.12
N ASN A 47 -12.26 41.51 25.06
CA ASN A 47 -12.43 42.95 24.87
C ASN A 47 -11.29 43.81 25.48
N THR A 48 -10.17 43.20 25.89
CA THR A 48 -9.01 43.96 26.38
C THR A 48 -8.24 44.62 25.23
N PRO A 49 -8.00 45.95 25.23
CA PRO A 49 -7.21 46.61 24.19
C PRO A 49 -5.74 46.16 24.23
N SER A 50 -5.24 45.62 23.12
CA SER A 50 -3.86 45.16 23.02
C SER A 50 -2.86 46.32 23.04
N ILE A 51 -2.02 46.39 24.08
CA ILE A 51 -0.82 47.23 24.07
C ILE A 51 0.24 46.52 23.22
N ALA A 52 0.24 46.84 21.92
CA ALA A 52 1.27 46.43 20.97
C ALA A 52 1.63 47.54 19.95
N ASN A 53 1.46 48.81 20.33
CA ASN A 53 1.99 49.94 19.55
C ASN A 53 3.51 50.01 19.72
N GLY A 54 4.26 49.46 18.77
CA GLY A 54 5.71 49.53 18.88
C GLY A 54 6.58 48.79 17.87
N PHE A 55 6.23 48.71 16.57
CA PHE A 55 7.26 48.60 15.49
C PHE A 55 6.74 48.93 14.07
N GLU A 56 5.87 49.92 13.90
CA GLU A 56 5.37 50.37 12.58
C GLU A 56 6.40 51.18 11.76
N ARG A 57 7.57 50.60 11.44
CA ARG A 57 8.39 51.06 10.29
C ARG A 57 9.05 49.89 9.58
N ARG A 58 8.45 49.52 8.42
CA ARG A 58 9.02 48.82 7.24
C ARG A 58 8.36 47.48 6.88
N SER A 59 7.21 47.53 6.24
CA SER A 59 7.04 46.96 4.89
C SER A 59 5.65 47.28 4.33
N LYS A 60 5.58 47.99 3.20
CA LYS A 60 4.37 48.02 2.39
C LYS A 60 4.27 46.69 1.65
N ARG A 61 3.59 45.69 2.25
CA ARG A 61 2.98 44.59 1.52
C ARG A 61 1.49 44.57 1.83
N SER A 62 0.71 44.31 0.79
CA SER A 62 -0.75 44.38 0.79
C SER A 62 -1.36 43.69 2.01
N VAL A 63 -2.32 44.35 2.63
CA VAL A 63 -3.38 43.65 3.38
C VAL A 63 -4.05 42.73 2.38
N VAL A 64 -3.68 41.45 2.40
CA VAL A 64 -4.48 40.41 1.74
C VAL A 64 -5.77 40.29 2.53
N GLU A 65 -6.89 40.48 1.85
CA GLU A 65 -8.20 40.12 2.40
C GLU A 65 -8.14 38.66 2.88
N PRO A 66 -8.81 38.30 3.99
CA PRO A 66 -8.90 36.90 4.39
C PRO A 66 -9.64 36.11 3.31
N CYS A 67 -8.88 35.39 2.46
CA CYS A 67 -9.44 34.48 1.46
C CYS A 67 -10.40 33.49 2.15
N LYS A 68 -11.70 33.65 1.90
CA LYS A 68 -12.79 32.90 2.55
C LYS A 68 -12.82 31.40 2.22
N ASN A 69 -11.84 30.91 1.46
CA ASN A 69 -11.74 29.55 0.93
C ASN A 69 -10.47 28.82 1.43
N GLN A 70 -9.96 29.14 2.62
CA GLN A 70 -8.90 28.30 3.22
C GLN A 70 -9.49 27.00 3.76
N PRO A 71 -8.95 25.82 3.38
CA PRO A 71 -9.46 24.56 3.92
C PRO A 71 -9.26 24.51 5.44
N THR A 72 -10.27 23.96 6.11
CA THR A 72 -10.32 23.74 7.55
C THR A 72 -9.15 22.86 8.03
N PRO A 73 -8.83 22.87 9.33
CA PRO A 73 -7.81 21.97 9.88
C PRO A 73 -8.08 20.49 9.58
N MET A 74 -9.36 20.08 9.53
CA MET A 74 -9.77 18.71 9.18
C MET A 74 -9.58 18.40 7.70
N GLU A 75 -9.95 19.29 6.78
CA GLU A 75 -9.67 19.10 5.35
C GLU A 75 -8.16 19.05 5.05
N LYS A 76 -7.37 19.89 5.74
CA LYS A 76 -5.89 19.85 5.67
C LYS A 76 -5.29 18.58 6.30
N ALA A 77 -5.96 17.96 7.27
CA ALA A 77 -5.54 16.67 7.82
C ALA A 77 -5.87 15.52 6.84
N ARG A 78 -7.10 15.51 6.31
CA ARG A 78 -7.55 14.56 5.28
C ARG A 78 -6.64 14.56 4.05
N GLY A 79 -6.35 15.75 3.50
CA GLY A 79 -5.49 15.87 2.32
C GLY A 79 -4.07 15.33 2.52
N ARG A 80 -3.51 15.46 3.74
CA ARG A 80 -2.21 14.85 4.08
C ARG A 80 -2.29 13.33 4.18
N LEU A 81 -3.32 12.83 4.87
CA LEU A 81 -3.54 11.38 5.01
C LEU A 81 -3.74 10.68 3.65
N PHE A 82 -4.43 11.33 2.71
CA PHE A 82 -4.58 10.80 1.35
C PHE A 82 -3.25 10.83 0.60
N ALA A 83 -2.51 11.94 0.65
CA ALA A 83 -1.19 12.07 0.01
C ALA A 83 -0.15 11.05 0.52
N ASP A 84 -0.16 10.74 1.83
CA ASP A 84 0.71 9.72 2.43
C ASP A 84 0.39 8.28 1.95
N LEU A 85 -0.78 8.08 1.32
CA LEU A 85 -1.28 6.80 0.81
C LEU A 85 -1.34 6.74 -0.73
N GLU A 86 -0.91 7.79 -1.43
CA GLU A 86 -0.83 7.84 -2.89
C GLU A 86 0.34 7.00 -3.44
N CYS A 87 0.07 6.32 -4.55
CA CYS A 87 1.11 5.66 -5.34
C CYS A 87 1.81 6.69 -6.23
N VAL A 88 3.09 6.99 -5.97
CA VAL A 88 3.86 7.98 -6.77
C VAL A 88 3.99 7.68 -8.28
N ILE A 89 3.62 6.48 -8.73
CA ILE A 89 3.64 6.09 -10.15
C ILE A 89 2.37 6.58 -10.87
N CYS A 90 1.18 6.33 -10.30
CA CYS A 90 -0.10 6.72 -10.92
C CYS A 90 -0.68 8.04 -10.36
N ARG A 91 -0.25 8.45 -9.15
CA ARG A 91 -0.70 9.63 -8.39
C ARG A 91 -2.12 9.55 -7.81
N ASP A 92 -2.56 8.34 -7.50
CA ASP A 92 -3.79 8.09 -6.75
C ASP A 92 -3.56 7.01 -5.68
N LEU A 93 -4.50 6.88 -4.74
CA LEU A 93 -4.43 5.98 -3.59
C LEU A 93 -3.99 4.56 -3.96
N MET A 94 -3.15 3.95 -3.12
CA MET A 94 -2.61 2.63 -3.40
C MET A 94 -3.67 1.52 -3.44
N VAL A 95 -3.80 0.88 -4.59
CA VAL A 95 -4.61 -0.34 -4.78
C VAL A 95 -3.69 -1.56 -4.78
N SER A 96 -3.97 -2.50 -3.87
CA SER A 96 -3.12 -3.67 -3.62
C SER A 96 -1.67 -3.24 -3.40
N PRO A 97 -1.37 -2.42 -2.37
CA PRO A 97 -0.05 -1.88 -2.14
C PRO A 97 0.99 -2.99 -2.03
N ALA A 98 2.12 -2.81 -2.68
CA ALA A 98 3.27 -3.69 -2.58
C ALA A 98 4.53 -2.90 -2.27
N THR A 99 5.27 -3.41 -1.28
CA THR A 99 6.45 -2.78 -0.71
C THR A 99 7.73 -3.43 -1.27
N LEU A 100 8.70 -2.59 -1.63
CA LEU A 100 10.04 -3.01 -2.04
C LEU A 100 10.95 -3.24 -0.82
N GLU A 101 12.10 -3.90 -1.02
CA GLU A 101 13.09 -4.10 0.06
C GLU A 101 13.71 -2.81 0.60
N CYS A 102 13.54 -1.68 -0.11
CA CYS A 102 13.85 -0.33 0.36
C CYS A 102 12.67 0.38 1.05
N SER A 103 11.68 -0.37 1.56
CA SER A 103 10.48 0.07 2.31
C SER A 103 9.51 1.03 1.60
N HIS A 104 9.72 1.36 0.32
CA HIS A 104 8.79 2.17 -0.47
C HIS A 104 7.65 1.32 -1.03
N SER A 105 6.43 1.86 -1.02
CA SER A 105 5.21 1.16 -1.45
C SER A 105 4.55 1.83 -2.66
N PHE A 106 3.88 1.02 -3.48
CA PHE A 106 3.21 1.41 -4.73
C PHE A 106 2.01 0.49 -4.96
N CYS A 107 1.06 0.82 -5.84
CA CYS A 107 0.10 -0.17 -6.34
C CYS A 107 0.85 -1.37 -6.96
N TYR A 108 0.48 -2.62 -6.63
CA TYR A 108 1.19 -3.82 -7.11
C TYR A 108 1.32 -3.85 -8.63
N LYS A 109 0.24 -3.53 -9.35
CA LYS A 109 0.24 -3.43 -10.81
C LYS A 109 1.28 -2.42 -11.32
N CYS A 110 1.34 -1.22 -10.73
CA CYS A 110 2.25 -0.16 -11.18
C CYS A 110 3.72 -0.53 -11.01
N ILE A 111 4.11 -1.13 -9.87
CA ILE A 111 5.50 -1.57 -9.65
C ILE A 111 5.84 -2.84 -10.46
N GLU A 112 4.85 -3.71 -10.73
CA GLU A 112 5.05 -4.85 -11.64
C GLU A 112 5.27 -4.39 -13.09
N GLU A 113 4.49 -3.43 -13.59
CA GLU A 113 4.65 -2.85 -14.92
C GLU A 113 6.00 -2.11 -15.05
N TRP A 114 6.41 -1.36 -14.01
CA TRP A 114 7.72 -0.70 -13.92
C TRP A 114 8.89 -1.69 -14.08
N LEU A 115 8.86 -2.78 -13.31
CA LEU A 115 9.86 -3.86 -13.37
C LEU A 115 9.80 -4.64 -14.69
N THR A 116 8.61 -4.88 -15.23
CA THR A 116 8.41 -5.52 -16.55
C THR A 116 8.94 -4.65 -17.69
N GLY A 117 9.03 -3.32 -17.51
CA GLY A 117 9.73 -2.39 -18.39
C GLY A 117 11.25 -2.39 -18.27
N GLY A 118 11.85 -3.29 -17.46
CA GLY A 118 13.31 -3.38 -17.25
C GLY A 118 13.87 -2.42 -16.19
N ASN A 119 13.02 -1.70 -15.46
CA ASN A 119 13.46 -0.66 -14.51
C ASN A 119 13.72 -1.24 -13.11
N PHE A 120 14.87 -1.90 -12.93
CA PHE A 120 15.28 -2.53 -11.65
C PHE A 120 15.78 -1.55 -10.58
N ARG A 121 15.21 -0.35 -10.49
CA ARG A 121 15.50 0.66 -9.45
C ARG A 121 14.20 1.22 -8.89
N CYS A 122 14.16 1.48 -7.58
CA CYS A 122 13.01 2.08 -6.91
C CYS A 122 12.67 3.45 -7.53
N PRO A 123 11.41 3.73 -7.92
CA PRO A 123 11.01 5.04 -8.45
C PRO A 123 11.37 6.22 -7.54
N VAL A 124 11.29 6.03 -6.21
CA VAL A 124 11.56 7.06 -5.19
C VAL A 124 13.05 7.20 -4.92
N CYS A 125 13.66 6.24 -4.21
CA CYS A 125 15.04 6.36 -3.73
C CYS A 125 16.12 5.82 -4.69
N ARG A 126 15.75 5.33 -5.87
CA ARG A 126 16.65 4.76 -6.91
C ARG A 126 17.52 3.57 -6.50
N VAL A 127 17.41 3.09 -5.26
CA VAL A 127 18.02 1.83 -4.78
C VAL A 127 17.67 0.68 -5.72
N GLY A 128 18.66 -0.17 -6.02
CA GLY A 128 18.49 -1.34 -6.88
C GLY A 128 17.51 -2.34 -6.26
N ILE A 129 16.54 -2.79 -7.07
CA ILE A 129 15.57 -3.81 -6.67
C ILE A 129 16.19 -5.17 -6.98
N THR A 130 16.24 -6.07 -6.00
CA THR A 130 16.82 -7.42 -6.10
C THR A 130 15.83 -8.54 -5.74
N ARG A 131 14.64 -8.17 -5.27
CA ARG A 131 13.53 -9.07 -4.89
C ARG A 131 12.23 -8.62 -5.54
N SER A 132 11.29 -9.55 -5.74
CA SER A 132 9.93 -9.20 -6.20
C SER A 132 9.21 -8.34 -5.14
N PRO A 133 8.36 -7.37 -5.53
CA PRO A 133 7.56 -6.58 -4.59
C PRO A 133 6.61 -7.49 -3.78
N THR A 134 6.53 -7.24 -2.48
CA THR A 134 5.66 -8.01 -1.56
C THR A 134 4.37 -7.24 -1.33
N LYS A 135 3.20 -7.84 -1.59
CA LYS A 135 1.90 -7.23 -1.28
C LYS A 135 1.75 -7.06 0.23
N THR A 136 1.37 -5.87 0.68
CA THR A 136 1.35 -5.47 2.09
C THR A 136 -0.10 -5.36 2.57
N ILE A 137 -0.62 -6.47 3.11
CA ILE A 137 -2.03 -6.61 3.51
C ILE A 137 -2.45 -5.55 4.54
N GLN A 138 -1.58 -5.22 5.50
CA GLN A 138 -1.85 -4.19 6.51
C GLN A 138 -2.00 -2.80 5.88
N LEU A 139 -1.18 -2.46 4.87
CA LEU A 139 -1.29 -1.19 4.16
C LEU A 139 -2.54 -1.16 3.29
N GLN A 140 -2.96 -2.28 2.68
CA GLN A 140 -4.25 -2.37 1.98
C GLN A 140 -5.42 -2.05 2.93
N GLN A 141 -5.41 -2.58 4.15
CA GLN A 141 -6.46 -2.30 5.14
C GLN A 141 -6.44 -0.82 5.56
N VAL A 142 -5.26 -0.23 5.80
CA VAL A 142 -5.14 1.21 6.13
C VAL A 142 -5.70 2.09 5.01
N VAL A 143 -5.43 1.78 3.74
CA VAL A 143 -6.01 2.53 2.61
C VAL A 143 -7.53 2.36 2.58
N MET A 144 -8.05 1.13 2.65
CA MET A 144 -9.50 0.88 2.64
C MET A 144 -10.22 1.63 3.74
N THR A 145 -9.80 1.46 5.00
CA THR A 145 -10.41 2.15 6.13
C THR A 145 -10.29 3.67 6.00
N THR A 146 -9.19 4.21 5.44
CA THR A 146 -9.05 5.65 5.19
C THR A 146 -10.08 6.17 4.19
N VAL A 147 -10.33 5.44 3.10
CA VAL A 147 -11.36 5.83 2.12
C VAL A 147 -12.76 5.72 2.74
N GLU A 148 -13.04 4.63 3.46
CA GLU A 148 -14.33 4.38 4.12
C GLU A 148 -14.67 5.41 5.22
N THR A 149 -13.68 5.89 5.99
CA THR A 149 -13.92 6.80 7.14
C THR A 149 -13.67 8.27 6.83
N HIS A 150 -12.88 8.58 5.80
CA HIS A 150 -12.45 9.96 5.50
C HIS A 150 -12.63 10.34 4.03
N GLY A 151 -12.97 9.43 3.14
CA GLY A 151 -13.32 9.73 1.75
C GLY A 151 -14.68 10.40 1.61
N THR A 152 -14.86 11.12 0.50
CA THR A 152 -16.18 11.46 -0.03
C THR A 152 -16.76 10.26 -0.80
N GLU A 153 -18.06 10.34 -1.14
CA GLU A 153 -18.71 9.39 -2.05
C GLU A 153 -17.97 9.25 -3.39
N SER A 154 -17.35 10.35 -3.88
CA SER A 154 -16.53 10.34 -5.09
C SER A 154 -15.21 9.58 -4.88
N ASP A 155 -14.51 9.84 -3.77
CA ASP A 155 -13.24 9.17 -3.44
C ASP A 155 -13.45 7.64 -3.28
N GLN A 156 -14.57 7.25 -2.66
CA GLN A 156 -14.97 5.84 -2.50
C GLN A 156 -15.28 5.17 -3.85
N ALA A 157 -16.09 5.81 -4.70
CA ALA A 157 -16.45 5.26 -6.00
C ALA A 157 -15.22 5.06 -6.91
N GLU A 158 -14.32 6.04 -6.96
CA GLU A 158 -13.07 5.97 -7.73
C GLU A 158 -12.16 4.85 -7.22
N TYR A 159 -11.99 4.73 -5.89
CA TYR A 159 -11.19 3.67 -5.29
C TYR A 159 -11.77 2.29 -5.57
N ASP A 160 -13.10 2.13 -5.47
CA ASP A 160 -13.79 0.86 -5.77
C ASP A 160 -13.64 0.45 -7.23
N ASP A 161 -13.71 1.39 -8.18
CA ASP A 161 -13.48 1.10 -9.60
C ASP A 161 -12.01 0.69 -9.85
N ARG A 162 -11.03 1.39 -9.28
CA ARG A 162 -9.61 0.99 -9.37
C ARG A 162 -9.35 -0.38 -8.71
N MET A 163 -10.07 -0.72 -7.64
CA MET A 163 -10.05 -2.07 -7.03
C MET A 163 -10.70 -3.14 -7.93
N LYS A 164 -11.78 -2.83 -8.66
CA LYS A 164 -12.39 -3.74 -9.66
C LYS A 164 -11.44 -3.99 -10.83
N GLU A 165 -10.81 -2.95 -11.35
CA GLU A 165 -9.80 -3.06 -12.42
C GLU A 165 -8.61 -3.93 -11.99
N HIS A 166 -8.10 -3.74 -10.77
CA HIS A 166 -7.02 -4.57 -10.25
C HIS A 166 -7.41 -6.05 -10.20
N LYS A 167 -8.60 -6.37 -9.66
CA LYS A 167 -9.11 -7.75 -9.63
C LYS A 167 -9.35 -8.34 -11.02
N ALA A 168 -9.71 -7.53 -12.02
CA ALA A 168 -9.82 -7.97 -13.41
C ALA A 168 -8.44 -8.27 -14.02
N TRP A 169 -7.45 -7.43 -13.71
CA TRP A 169 -6.06 -7.60 -14.13
C TRP A 169 -5.41 -8.85 -13.49
N GLU A 170 -5.63 -9.11 -12.20
CA GLU A 170 -5.14 -10.34 -11.53
C GLU A 170 -5.73 -11.61 -12.15
N ARG A 171 -7.05 -11.65 -12.37
CA ARG A 171 -7.72 -12.78 -13.03
C ARG A 171 -7.22 -13.03 -14.45
N LYS A 172 -6.81 -11.98 -15.17
CA LYS A 172 -6.17 -12.12 -16.47
C LYS A 172 -4.81 -12.81 -16.36
N GLN A 173 -3.96 -12.41 -15.41
CA GLN A 173 -2.65 -13.03 -15.19
C GLN A 173 -2.80 -14.53 -14.84
N GLU A 174 -3.77 -14.88 -13.98
CA GLU A 174 -4.11 -16.27 -13.64
C GLU A 174 -4.59 -17.06 -14.88
N THR A 175 -5.47 -16.46 -15.69
CA THR A 175 -5.96 -17.06 -16.95
C THR A 175 -4.82 -17.30 -17.95
N ASP A 176 -3.89 -16.35 -18.09
CA ASP A 176 -2.77 -16.45 -19.02
C ASP A 176 -1.70 -17.46 -18.53
N ARG A 177 -1.58 -17.64 -17.20
CA ARG A 177 -0.81 -18.74 -16.57
C ARG A 177 -1.45 -20.10 -16.85
N ALA A 178 -2.76 -20.25 -16.65
CA ALA A 178 -3.47 -21.52 -16.87
C ALA A 178 -3.38 -22.00 -18.34
N LYS A 179 -3.56 -21.10 -19.32
CA LYS A 179 -3.37 -21.41 -20.75
C LYS A 179 -1.95 -21.92 -21.06
N LEU A 180 -0.95 -21.40 -20.37
CA LEU A 180 0.43 -21.88 -20.51
C LEU A 180 0.60 -23.28 -19.90
N GLU A 181 0.00 -23.56 -18.74
CA GLU A 181 -0.03 -24.92 -18.16
C GLU A 181 -0.65 -25.94 -19.13
N ASP A 182 -1.81 -25.63 -19.72
CA ASP A 182 -2.47 -26.49 -20.72
C ASP A 182 -1.58 -26.72 -21.96
N THR A 183 -0.88 -25.67 -22.40
CA THR A 183 0.06 -25.73 -23.54
C THR A 183 1.26 -26.61 -23.22
N ILE A 184 1.85 -26.48 -22.02
CA ILE A 184 2.99 -27.28 -21.55
C ILE A 184 2.57 -28.75 -21.39
N GLY A 185 1.40 -29.03 -20.80
CA GLY A 185 0.88 -30.39 -20.67
C GLY A 185 0.68 -31.04 -22.04
N SER A 186 0.07 -30.31 -22.97
CA SER A 186 -0.14 -30.75 -24.35
C SER A 186 1.17 -31.02 -25.12
N ALA A 187 2.21 -30.20 -24.90
CA ALA A 187 3.54 -30.39 -25.48
C ALA A 187 4.27 -31.61 -24.87
N SER A 188 4.18 -31.77 -23.54
CA SER A 188 4.79 -32.89 -22.80
C SER A 188 4.19 -34.23 -23.23
N HIS A 189 2.87 -34.32 -23.37
CA HIS A 189 2.19 -35.52 -23.89
C HIS A 189 2.59 -35.88 -25.33
N LYS A 190 3.08 -34.91 -26.11
CA LYS A 190 3.61 -35.11 -27.48
C LYS A 190 5.11 -35.43 -27.50
N GLY A 191 5.74 -35.60 -26.34
CA GLY A 191 7.16 -35.93 -26.22
C GLY A 191 8.11 -34.80 -26.65
N GLN A 192 7.66 -33.53 -26.63
CA GLN A 192 8.54 -32.41 -26.95
C GLN A 192 9.60 -32.23 -25.86
N GLN A 193 10.88 -32.15 -26.24
CA GLN A 193 11.94 -31.76 -25.34
C GLN A 193 11.91 -30.24 -25.11
N PHE A 194 12.03 -29.85 -23.84
CA PHE A 194 12.27 -28.47 -23.43
C PHE A 194 13.77 -28.22 -23.27
N PHE A 195 14.19 -26.96 -23.34
CA PHE A 195 15.60 -26.57 -23.14
C PHE A 195 16.07 -26.92 -21.73
N ASP A 196 17.32 -27.33 -21.54
CA ASP A 196 17.94 -27.42 -20.20
C ASP A 196 18.79 -26.17 -19.97
N ILE A 197 18.45 -25.35 -18.96
CA ILE A 197 19.17 -24.13 -18.60
C ILE A 197 20.61 -24.41 -18.14
N ALA A 198 20.90 -25.61 -17.63
CA ALA A 198 22.23 -26.01 -17.19
C ALA A 198 23.18 -26.33 -18.35
N LEU A 199 22.66 -26.53 -19.57
CA LEU A 199 23.44 -26.83 -20.77
C LEU A 199 23.62 -25.56 -21.64
N PRO A 200 24.77 -25.39 -22.34
CA PRO A 200 24.96 -24.26 -23.24
C PRO A 200 23.99 -24.26 -24.42
N TRP A 201 23.26 -23.16 -24.62
CA TRP A 201 22.35 -22.99 -25.76
C TRP A 201 23.09 -22.41 -26.96
N ASN A 202 22.72 -22.83 -28.18
CA ASN A 202 23.19 -22.20 -29.42
C ASN A 202 22.40 -20.89 -29.69
N SER A 203 22.80 -20.16 -30.74
CA SER A 203 22.17 -18.87 -31.08
C SER A 203 20.68 -18.97 -31.44
N GLU A 204 20.24 -20.08 -32.02
CA GLU A 204 18.84 -20.30 -32.40
C GLU A 204 17.97 -20.58 -31.17
N ASP A 205 18.43 -21.44 -30.27
CA ASP A 205 17.70 -21.76 -29.02
C ASP A 205 17.56 -20.54 -28.12
N LYS A 206 18.61 -19.70 -28.02
CA LYS A 206 18.52 -18.40 -27.35
C LYS A 206 17.50 -17.48 -28.00
N ALA A 207 17.36 -17.50 -29.33
CA ALA A 207 16.36 -16.70 -30.04
C ALA A 207 14.93 -17.23 -29.83
N ARG A 208 14.74 -18.56 -29.87
CA ARG A 208 13.45 -19.24 -29.60
C ARG A 208 12.94 -18.96 -28.19
N PHE A 209 13.79 -19.13 -27.17
CA PHE A 209 13.42 -18.83 -25.79
C PHE A 209 13.10 -17.35 -25.58
N GLN A 210 13.90 -16.44 -26.16
CA GLN A 210 13.65 -15.00 -26.09
C GLN A 210 12.39 -14.56 -26.86
N ALA A 211 11.98 -15.28 -27.92
CA ALA A 211 10.68 -15.10 -28.54
C ALA A 211 9.54 -15.53 -27.59
N GLY A 212 9.61 -16.76 -27.06
CA GLY A 212 8.59 -17.29 -26.14
C GLY A 212 8.39 -16.43 -24.89
N ILE A 213 9.47 -16.07 -24.19
CA ILE A 213 9.39 -15.36 -22.90
C ILE A 213 8.79 -13.94 -23.01
N ARG A 214 8.74 -13.34 -24.21
CA ARG A 214 8.08 -12.04 -24.44
C ARG A 214 6.55 -12.12 -24.46
N HIS A 215 5.98 -13.32 -24.62
CA HIS A 215 4.52 -13.53 -24.57
C HIS A 215 3.99 -13.68 -23.15
N TYR A 216 4.87 -13.93 -22.16
CA TYR A 216 4.47 -14.23 -20.78
C TYR A 216 4.95 -13.13 -19.82
N ARG A 217 4.10 -12.82 -18.84
CA ARG A 217 4.41 -11.92 -17.72
C ARG A 217 4.27 -12.67 -16.40
N SER A 218 4.92 -12.15 -15.36
CA SER A 218 4.60 -12.47 -13.98
C SER A 218 4.65 -13.98 -13.70
N ASP A 219 3.57 -14.60 -13.20
CA ASP A 219 3.55 -16.03 -12.86
C ASP A 219 3.64 -16.95 -14.09
N ALA A 220 3.11 -16.52 -15.24
CA ALA A 220 3.25 -17.26 -16.50
C ALA A 220 4.70 -17.22 -17.00
N ARG A 221 5.41 -16.09 -16.81
CA ARG A 221 6.84 -15.99 -17.15
C ARG A 221 7.69 -16.87 -16.24
N GLU A 222 7.34 -16.93 -14.96
CA GLU A 222 8.04 -17.78 -13.99
C GLU A 222 7.86 -19.27 -14.34
N LEU A 223 6.66 -19.67 -14.76
CA LEU A 223 6.38 -21.01 -15.28
C LEU A 223 7.14 -21.30 -16.59
N TYR A 224 7.20 -20.35 -17.53
CA TYR A 224 7.97 -20.50 -18.78
C TYR A 224 9.49 -20.61 -18.54
N CYS A 225 10.00 -20.03 -17.44
CA CYS A 225 11.36 -20.27 -16.98
C CYS A 225 11.50 -21.64 -16.32
N ALA A 226 10.54 -22.04 -15.49
CA ALA A 226 10.59 -23.31 -14.77
C ALA A 226 10.63 -24.54 -15.71
N ILE A 227 9.96 -24.50 -16.86
CA ILE A 227 10.03 -25.61 -17.86
C ILE A 227 11.41 -25.81 -18.46
N THR A 228 12.31 -24.82 -18.37
CA THR A 228 13.72 -24.99 -18.80
C THR A 228 14.65 -25.43 -17.67
N GLY A 229 14.10 -25.78 -16.50
CA GLY A 229 14.85 -26.04 -15.28
C GLY A 229 15.23 -24.79 -14.49
N LEU A 230 14.99 -23.57 -15.02
CA LEU A 230 15.26 -22.29 -14.35
C LEU A 230 14.21 -21.99 -13.26
N THR A 231 14.21 -22.81 -12.22
CA THR A 231 13.36 -22.66 -11.04
C THR A 231 14.06 -21.84 -9.95
N LYS A 232 13.30 -21.19 -9.06
CA LYS A 232 13.84 -20.52 -7.87
C LYS A 232 14.75 -21.45 -7.03
N ALA A 233 14.37 -22.71 -6.91
CA ALA A 233 15.14 -23.71 -6.16
C ALA A 233 16.44 -24.16 -6.87
N TRP A 234 16.44 -24.20 -8.21
CA TRP A 234 17.67 -24.39 -9.00
C TRP A 234 18.59 -23.19 -8.85
N ILE A 235 18.08 -21.96 -9.07
CA ILE A 235 18.86 -20.71 -8.95
C ILE A 235 19.53 -20.59 -7.57
N GLN A 236 18.88 -21.03 -6.48
CA GLN A 236 19.47 -20.95 -5.14
C GLN A 236 20.50 -22.06 -4.83
N ARG A 237 20.49 -23.19 -5.53
CA ARG A 237 21.38 -24.34 -5.24
C ARG A 237 22.50 -24.57 -6.26
N SER A 238 22.39 -24.00 -7.46
CA SER A 238 23.39 -24.13 -8.51
C SER A 238 24.77 -23.58 -8.11
N SER A 239 25.82 -24.21 -8.62
CA SER A 239 27.19 -23.69 -8.55
C SER A 239 27.36 -22.44 -9.43
N ARG A 240 28.42 -21.68 -9.20
CA ARG A 240 28.77 -20.50 -10.00
C ARG A 240 28.82 -20.81 -11.50
N ASP A 241 29.45 -21.91 -11.89
CA ASP A 241 29.60 -22.29 -13.30
C ASP A 241 28.24 -22.53 -13.98
N SER A 242 27.30 -23.18 -13.29
CA SER A 242 25.93 -23.38 -13.77
C SER A 242 25.15 -22.06 -13.86
N LEU A 243 25.33 -21.15 -12.90
CA LEU A 243 24.75 -19.80 -12.97
C LEU A 243 25.33 -19.01 -14.17
N ASP A 244 26.62 -19.15 -14.43
CA ASP A 244 27.32 -18.52 -15.55
C ASP A 244 26.80 -19.01 -16.91
N VAL A 245 26.53 -20.32 -17.04
CA VAL A 245 25.86 -20.90 -18.23
C VAL A 245 24.46 -20.31 -18.38
N ALA A 246 23.65 -20.27 -17.32
CA ALA A 246 22.31 -19.67 -17.35
C ALA A 246 22.35 -18.19 -17.77
N MET A 247 23.24 -17.37 -17.19
CA MET A 247 23.40 -15.96 -17.56
C MET A 247 23.76 -15.79 -19.05
N LYS A 248 24.67 -16.63 -19.57
CA LYS A 248 25.08 -16.65 -21.00
C LYS A 248 23.97 -17.14 -21.93
N ASN A 249 23.09 -18.05 -21.47
CA ASN A 249 21.92 -18.52 -22.22
C ASN A 249 20.86 -17.43 -22.33
N LEU A 250 20.55 -16.78 -21.20
CA LEU A 250 19.51 -15.77 -21.08
C LEU A 250 19.94 -14.38 -21.58
N LYS A 251 21.23 -14.19 -21.89
CA LYS A 251 21.86 -12.92 -22.28
C LYS A 251 21.75 -11.83 -21.19
N ILE A 252 21.81 -12.24 -19.92
CA ILE A 252 21.77 -11.32 -18.77
C ILE A 252 23.20 -10.86 -18.51
N GLY A 253 23.44 -9.55 -18.53
CA GLY A 253 24.73 -8.98 -18.15
C GLY A 253 25.01 -9.13 -16.65
N THR A 254 26.26 -9.42 -16.29
CA THR A 254 26.75 -9.20 -14.93
C THR A 254 26.68 -7.70 -14.62
N ILE A 255 26.11 -7.33 -13.48
CA ILE A 255 26.26 -5.94 -13.01
C ILE A 255 27.73 -5.79 -12.60
N GLU A 256 28.45 -4.86 -13.22
CA GLU A 256 29.64 -4.32 -12.59
C GLU A 256 29.21 -3.74 -11.24
N ALA A 257 29.90 -4.09 -10.16
CA ALA A 257 29.63 -3.47 -8.87
C ALA A 257 29.81 -1.96 -9.06
N ALA A 258 28.75 -1.19 -8.79
CA ALA A 258 28.78 0.26 -8.96
C ALA A 258 30.01 0.82 -8.22
N SER A 259 30.72 1.74 -8.86
CA SER A 259 31.93 2.36 -8.33
C SER A 259 31.72 2.86 -6.90
N ALA A 260 32.72 2.65 -6.05
CA ALA A 260 32.65 2.72 -4.59
C ALA A 260 32.51 4.14 -3.99
N GLU A 261 31.64 4.97 -4.56
CA GLU A 261 31.35 6.35 -4.11
C GLU A 261 30.07 6.45 -3.26
N ASP A 262 29.25 5.40 -3.21
CA ASP A 262 28.09 5.31 -2.31
C ASP A 262 28.43 4.48 -1.06
N SER A 263 28.65 5.17 0.06
CA SER A 263 29.02 4.57 1.35
C SER A 263 27.93 3.70 2.01
N SER A 264 26.78 3.49 1.37
CA SER A 264 25.73 2.56 1.81
C SER A 264 25.86 1.14 1.22
N GLN A 265 26.87 0.89 0.40
CA GLN A 265 26.95 -0.28 -0.47
C GLN A 265 27.24 -1.61 0.28
N VAL A 266 26.23 -2.46 0.38
CA VAL A 266 26.38 -3.83 0.89
C VAL A 266 27.20 -4.67 -0.10
N CYS A 267 28.34 -5.19 0.33
CA CYS A 267 29.18 -6.09 -0.45
C CYS A 267 28.56 -7.49 -0.56
N TYR A 268 27.89 -7.78 -1.68
CA TYR A 268 27.39 -9.11 -1.99
C TYR A 268 28.44 -9.95 -2.72
N ALA A 269 28.43 -11.26 -2.47
CA ALA A 269 29.24 -12.19 -3.25
C ALA A 269 28.82 -12.15 -4.74
N PRO A 270 29.74 -12.36 -5.71
CA PRO A 270 29.39 -12.34 -7.13
C PRO A 270 28.22 -13.30 -7.48
N ASP A 271 28.21 -14.48 -6.87
CA ASP A 271 27.15 -15.47 -6.99
C ASP A 271 25.78 -14.94 -6.52
N ASP A 272 25.72 -14.16 -5.43
CA ASP A 272 24.46 -13.56 -4.96
C ASP A 272 23.90 -12.56 -5.97
N VAL A 273 24.77 -11.80 -6.64
CA VAL A 273 24.37 -10.85 -7.69
C VAL A 273 23.78 -11.60 -8.89
N MET A 274 24.39 -12.73 -9.30
CA MET A 274 23.84 -13.61 -10.33
C MET A 274 22.50 -14.21 -9.92
N ARG A 275 22.39 -14.78 -8.70
CA ARG A 275 21.14 -15.36 -8.19
C ARG A 275 20.02 -14.34 -8.17
N ARG A 276 20.27 -13.11 -7.67
CA ARG A 276 19.29 -12.00 -7.67
C ARG A 276 18.85 -11.61 -9.08
N ARG A 277 19.79 -11.49 -10.03
CA ARG A 277 19.48 -11.19 -11.43
C ARG A 277 18.62 -12.27 -12.09
N LEU A 278 18.96 -13.54 -11.89
CA LEU A 278 18.19 -14.67 -12.41
C LEU A 278 16.78 -14.72 -11.79
N LEU A 279 16.66 -14.53 -10.47
CA LEU A 279 15.35 -14.50 -9.79
C LEU A 279 14.45 -13.38 -10.33
N LEU A 280 14.99 -12.18 -10.56
CA LEU A 280 14.23 -11.11 -11.21
C LEU A 280 13.86 -11.47 -12.65
N PHE A 281 14.79 -12.01 -13.43
CA PHE A 281 14.54 -12.39 -14.82
C PHE A 281 13.42 -13.43 -14.98
N THR A 282 13.26 -14.35 -14.01
CA THR A 282 12.14 -15.31 -14.04
C THR A 282 10.77 -14.64 -14.02
N ARG A 283 10.66 -13.41 -13.53
CA ARG A 283 9.39 -12.67 -13.42
C ARG A 283 9.31 -11.41 -14.29
N TYR A 284 10.44 -10.80 -14.61
CA TYR A 284 10.58 -9.48 -15.24
C TYR A 284 11.57 -9.50 -16.41
N CYS A 285 11.51 -8.49 -17.28
CA CYS A 285 12.29 -8.40 -18.52
C CYS A 285 13.79 -8.12 -18.31
#